data_AF-A0A8J6V7V5-F1
#
_entry.id   AF-A0A8J6V7V5-F1
#
_cell.length_a   1.000
_cell.length_b   1.000
_cell.length_c   1.000
_cell.angle_alpha   90.00
_cell.angle_beta   90.00
_cell.angle_gamma   90.00
#
_symmetry.space_group_name_H-M   'P 1'
#
loop_
_entity.id
_entity.type
_entity.pdbx_description
1 polymer ?
#
loop_
_entity_poly.entity_id
_entity_poly.type
_entity_poly.pdbx_seq_one_letter_code
_entity_poly.pdbx_strand_id
1 'polypeptide(L)'
;MSGAIYLIQDNGQLVEMNEKAYDSEALLQELLAKYPNLLAGDQIDTAAPRQWLLVKREVGVPSQEGGIDRWSVDHLFLDQDGIPTLVEVKRSTDTRLRREVVGQMLDYAANGVVYWPVEKIIAQFEATCQLQGGDSEQILAEFLGADADQKQFWQQVKTNLLAGKIRLVFVADKIPTELQRVVEFLNKQALPNLLCKNVKNG
;
A
#
# COMPACT_ATOMS: atom_id res chain seq x y z
N MET A 1 28.99 -3.36 -2.94
CA MET A 1 29.35 -2.45 -4.05
C MET A 1 28.06 -1.82 -4.54
N SER A 2 27.80 -0.55 -4.22
CA SER A 2 26.67 0.20 -4.74
C SER A 2 27.00 0.65 -6.16
N GLY A 3 26.30 0.13 -7.16
CA GLY A 3 26.40 0.67 -8.52
C GLY A 3 25.82 2.08 -8.55
N ALA A 4 26.49 3.02 -9.22
CA ALA A 4 25.95 4.35 -9.46
C ALA A 4 24.81 4.26 -10.48
N ILE A 5 23.66 4.86 -10.17
CA ILE A 5 22.52 4.99 -11.08
C ILE A 5 22.62 6.35 -11.75
N TYR A 6 22.39 6.43 -13.05
CA TYR A 6 22.42 7.69 -13.81
C TYR A 6 21.07 7.94 -14.47
N LEU A 7 20.55 9.16 -14.35
CA LEU A 7 19.41 9.64 -15.12
C LEU A 7 19.91 10.27 -16.42
N ILE A 8 19.36 9.84 -17.56
CA ILE A 8 19.59 10.51 -18.85
C ILE A 8 18.54 11.61 -18.99
N GLN A 9 18.98 12.87 -19.04
CA GLN A 9 18.09 14.01 -19.29
C GLN A 9 17.81 14.18 -20.79
N ASP A 10 16.75 14.93 -21.13
CA ASP A 10 16.35 15.19 -22.52
C ASP A 10 17.44 15.85 -23.38
N ASN A 11 18.41 16.51 -22.73
CA ASN A 11 19.58 17.12 -23.36
C ASN A 11 20.77 16.13 -23.55
N GLY A 12 20.58 14.85 -23.25
CA GLY A 12 21.60 13.81 -23.33
C GLY A 12 22.63 13.81 -22.19
N GLN A 13 22.47 14.68 -21.19
CA GLN A 13 23.36 14.69 -20.03
C GLN A 13 23.03 13.56 -19.06
N LEU A 14 24.08 12.95 -18.53
CA LEU A 14 23.99 11.96 -17.46
C LEU A 14 24.14 12.67 -16.11
N VAL A 15 23.12 12.53 -15.26
CA VAL A 15 23.18 12.99 -13.87
C VAL A 15 23.25 11.78 -12.96
N GLU A 16 24.31 11.69 -12.16
CA GLU A 16 24.45 10.65 -11.15
C GLU A 16 23.39 10.85 -10.05
N MET A 17 22.58 9.83 -9.84
CA MET A 17 21.56 9.77 -8.80
C MET A 17 22.23 9.37 -7.48
N ASN A 18 22.04 10.21 -6.45
CA ASN A 18 22.65 10.02 -5.15
C ASN A 18 21.56 9.68 -4.14
N GLU A 19 21.62 8.47 -3.58
CA GLU A 19 20.65 7.99 -2.60
C GLU A 19 20.61 8.91 -1.37
N LYS A 20 19.41 9.39 -1.02
CA LYS A 20 19.16 10.17 0.19
C LYS A 20 18.06 9.54 1.02
N ALA A 21 18.18 9.68 2.34
CA ALA A 21 17.09 9.36 3.25
C ALA A 21 15.93 10.36 3.05
N TYR A 22 14.70 9.90 3.30
CA TYR A 22 13.54 10.79 3.33
C TYR A 22 13.56 11.69 4.56
N ASP A 23 13.20 12.96 4.37
CA ASP A 23 13.20 13.97 5.44
C ASP A 23 12.10 13.74 6.49
N SER A 24 10.96 13.14 6.10
CA SER A 24 9.83 12.85 7.00
C SER A 24 8.98 11.66 6.54
N GLU A 25 8.24 11.05 7.47
CA GLU A 25 7.21 10.04 7.15
C GLU A 25 6.11 10.64 6.28
N ALA A 26 5.67 11.86 6.59
CA ALA A 26 4.67 12.58 5.82
C ALA A 26 5.08 12.74 4.34
N LEU A 27 6.35 13.04 4.06
CA LEU A 27 6.87 13.13 2.69
C LEU A 27 6.80 11.78 1.97
N LEU A 28 7.21 10.70 2.63
CA LEU A 28 7.13 9.36 2.04
C LEU A 28 5.68 8.93 1.81
N GLN A 29 4.77 9.25 2.74
CA GLN A 29 3.34 9.00 2.57
C GLN A 29 2.74 9.78 1.39
N GLU A 30 3.10 11.04 1.22
CA GLU A 30 2.68 11.87 0.08
C GLU A 30 3.21 11.31 -1.24
N LEU A 31 4.48 10.91 -1.27
CA LEU A 31 5.10 10.33 -2.46
C LEU A 31 4.46 8.99 -2.85
N LEU A 32 4.16 8.12 -1.88
CA LEU A 32 3.45 6.86 -2.16
C LEU A 32 2.05 7.08 -2.71
N ALA A 33 1.34 8.09 -2.19
CA ALA A 33 0.02 8.43 -2.71
C ALA A 33 0.08 9.00 -4.14
N LYS A 34 1.10 9.82 -4.43
CA LYS A 34 1.28 10.44 -5.75
C LYS A 34 1.89 9.49 -6.79
N TYR A 35 2.73 8.57 -6.34
CA TYR A 35 3.45 7.61 -7.17
C TYR A 35 3.33 6.20 -6.57
N PRO A 36 2.15 5.54 -6.70
CA PRO A 36 1.91 4.22 -6.12
C PRO A 36 2.91 3.14 -6.58
N ASN A 37 3.50 3.30 -7.77
CA ASN A 37 4.54 2.42 -8.30
C ASN A 37 5.82 2.36 -7.42
N LEU A 38 6.01 3.29 -6.47
CA LEU A 38 7.07 3.22 -5.47
C LEU A 38 6.94 2.00 -4.53
N LEU A 39 5.74 1.43 -4.36
CA LEU A 39 5.57 0.15 -3.68
C LEU A 39 6.24 -1.01 -4.44
N ALA A 40 6.54 -0.81 -5.73
CA ALA A 40 7.25 -1.71 -6.63
C ALA A 40 6.67 -3.13 -6.58
N GLY A 41 5.50 -3.24 -7.21
CA GLY A 41 4.71 -4.48 -7.28
C GLY A 41 5.36 -5.59 -8.10
N ASP A 42 6.34 -5.26 -8.94
CA ASP A 42 7.23 -6.18 -9.66
C ASP A 42 8.10 -7.03 -8.72
N GLN A 43 8.46 -6.49 -7.54
CA GLN A 43 9.21 -7.23 -6.54
C GLN A 43 8.33 -8.18 -5.69
N ILE A 44 7.01 -8.04 -5.78
CA ILE A 44 6.05 -8.97 -5.15
C ILE A 44 5.85 -10.18 -6.07
N ASP A 45 5.61 -9.90 -7.34
CA ASP A 45 5.42 -10.91 -8.38
C ASP A 45 6.00 -10.36 -9.68
N THR A 46 7.13 -10.92 -10.10
CA THR A 46 7.85 -10.48 -11.30
C THR A 46 7.12 -10.91 -12.58
N ALA A 47 6.33 -11.98 -12.52
CA ALA A 47 5.57 -12.49 -13.67
C ALA A 47 4.26 -11.71 -13.88
N ALA A 48 3.67 -11.23 -12.79
CA ALA A 48 2.49 -10.36 -12.82
C ALA A 48 2.67 -9.17 -11.84
N PRO A 49 3.43 -8.14 -12.24
CA PRO A 49 3.68 -6.97 -11.40
C PRO A 49 2.38 -6.35 -10.89
N ARG A 50 2.33 -6.12 -9.58
CA ARG A 50 1.16 -5.50 -8.96
C ARG A 50 1.05 -4.04 -9.36
N GLN A 51 -0.11 -3.67 -9.88
CA GLN A 51 -0.49 -2.29 -10.09
C GLN A 51 -1.27 -1.83 -8.87
N TRP A 52 -1.17 -0.55 -8.52
CA TRP A 52 -1.72 -0.04 -7.28
C TRP A 52 -2.71 1.09 -7.55
N LEU A 53 -3.95 0.88 -7.10
CA LEU A 53 -5.00 1.89 -7.09
C LEU A 53 -5.10 2.44 -5.66
N LEU A 54 -4.74 3.71 -5.48
CA LEU A 54 -4.91 4.38 -4.19
C LEU A 54 -6.40 4.58 -3.91
N VAL A 55 -6.90 4.01 -2.81
CA VAL A 55 -8.27 4.28 -2.34
C VAL A 55 -8.28 5.55 -1.51
N LYS A 56 -7.46 5.59 -0.45
CA LYS A 56 -7.45 6.70 0.51
C LYS A 56 -6.19 6.68 1.38
N ARG A 57 -5.75 7.87 1.80
CA ARG A 57 -4.77 8.10 2.87
C ARG A 57 -5.45 8.23 4.23
N GLU A 58 -4.74 7.85 5.29
CA GLU A 58 -5.18 7.98 6.69
C GLU A 58 -6.60 7.43 6.87
N VAL A 59 -6.76 6.16 6.53
CA VAL A 59 -8.07 5.54 6.47
C VAL A 59 -8.39 4.84 7.77
N GLY A 60 -9.51 5.26 8.37
CA GLY A 60 -10.03 4.66 9.59
C GLY A 60 -10.43 3.21 9.38
N VAL A 61 -9.86 2.33 10.20
CA VAL A 61 -10.19 0.91 10.27
C VAL A 61 -11.29 0.73 11.33
N PRO A 62 -12.50 0.32 10.92
CA PRO A 62 -13.59 0.10 11.88
C PRO A 62 -13.21 -1.06 12.79
N SER A 63 -13.51 -0.96 14.09
CA SER A 63 -13.28 -2.08 15.02
C SER A 63 -14.51 -2.98 15.22
N GLN A 64 -15.66 -2.54 14.72
CA GLN A 64 -16.97 -3.20 14.78
C GLN A 64 -17.84 -2.68 13.63
N GLU A 65 -18.86 -3.43 13.21
CA GLU A 65 -19.81 -3.00 12.18
C GLU A 65 -20.54 -1.71 12.60
N GLY A 66 -20.45 -0.66 11.79
CA GLY A 66 -21.04 0.66 12.08
C GLY A 66 -20.38 1.42 13.26
N GLY A 67 -19.26 0.92 13.81
CA GLY A 67 -18.58 1.52 14.95
C GLY A 67 -17.64 2.68 14.61
N ILE A 68 -17.12 3.34 15.64
CA ILE A 68 -16.10 4.38 15.52
C ILE A 68 -14.79 3.75 15.04
N ASP A 69 -14.11 4.41 14.10
CA ASP A 69 -12.78 4.02 13.63
C ASP A 69 -11.81 4.07 14.82
N ARG A 70 -11.35 2.90 15.26
CA ARG A 70 -10.48 2.76 16.44
C ARG A 70 -9.02 3.02 16.10
N TRP A 71 -8.68 2.83 14.83
CA TRP A 71 -7.34 2.91 14.31
C TRP A 71 -7.38 3.55 12.92
N SER A 72 -6.24 4.05 12.46
CA SER A 72 -6.06 4.57 11.10
C SER A 72 -4.84 3.90 10.51
N VAL A 73 -4.92 3.48 9.26
CA VAL A 73 -3.76 3.05 8.48
C VAL A 73 -3.36 4.15 7.51
N ASP A 74 -2.06 4.31 7.30
CA ASP A 74 -1.51 5.40 6.47
C ASP A 74 -2.07 5.38 5.04
N HIS A 75 -2.19 4.20 4.42
CA HIS A 75 -2.85 4.05 3.11
C HIS A 75 -3.61 2.74 2.97
N LEU A 76 -4.70 2.82 2.20
CA LEU A 76 -5.35 1.66 1.59
C LEU A 76 -5.20 1.74 0.07
N PHE A 77 -4.69 0.66 -0.50
CA PHE A 77 -4.62 0.41 -1.92
C PHE A 77 -5.44 -0.83 -2.32
N LEU A 78 -5.80 -0.91 -3.59
CA LEU A 78 -6.26 -2.14 -4.24
C LEU A 78 -5.26 -2.50 -5.35
N ASP A 79 -5.08 -3.80 -5.59
CA ASP A 79 -4.39 -4.27 -6.80
C ASP A 79 -5.37 -4.71 -7.89
N GLN A 80 -4.86 -5.08 -9.06
CA GLN A 80 -5.69 -5.48 -10.21
C GLN A 80 -6.56 -6.72 -9.94
N ASP A 81 -6.21 -7.53 -8.91
CA ASP A 81 -6.97 -8.70 -8.49
C ASP A 81 -8.01 -8.36 -7.39
N GLY A 82 -8.17 -7.06 -7.11
CA GLY A 82 -9.05 -6.54 -6.07
C GLY A 82 -8.58 -6.87 -4.66
N ILE A 83 -7.30 -7.13 -4.41
CA ILE A 83 -6.79 -7.45 -3.07
C ILE A 83 -6.53 -6.15 -2.29
N PRO A 84 -7.24 -5.92 -1.17
CA PRO A 84 -6.97 -4.79 -0.29
C PRO A 84 -5.56 -4.88 0.28
N THR A 85 -4.81 -3.79 0.14
CA THR A 85 -3.44 -3.67 0.59
C THR A 85 -3.33 -2.52 1.57
N LEU A 86 -3.17 -2.85 2.85
CA LEU A 86 -2.96 -1.89 3.94
C LEU A 86 -1.47 -1.58 4.03
N VAL A 87 -1.11 -0.30 3.95
CA VAL A 87 0.28 0.15 3.95
C VAL A 87 0.54 1.01 5.18
N GLU A 88 1.55 0.62 5.96
CA GLU A 88 2.08 1.40 7.08
C GLU A 88 3.45 1.96 6.72
N VAL A 89 3.60 3.27 6.84
CA VAL A 89 4.85 3.99 6.54
C VAL A 89 5.56 4.32 7.83
N LYS A 90 6.85 3.98 7.92
CA LYS A 90 7.68 4.22 9.11
C LYS A 90 9.09 4.64 8.73
N ARG A 91 9.76 5.39 9.61
CA ARG A 91 11.20 5.68 9.50
C ARG A 91 12.08 4.58 10.08
N SER A 92 13.24 4.39 9.46
CA SER A 92 14.30 3.51 9.92
C SER A 92 14.86 3.86 11.31
N THR A 93 14.76 5.13 11.72
CA THR A 93 15.25 5.62 13.01
C THR A 93 14.30 5.32 14.18
N ASP A 94 13.05 4.93 13.92
CA ASP A 94 12.11 4.63 15.00
C ASP A 94 12.29 3.21 15.53
N THR A 95 13.08 3.12 16.59
CA THR A 95 13.40 1.87 17.27
C THR A 95 12.35 1.43 18.28
N ARG A 96 11.38 2.29 18.64
CA ARG A 96 10.38 2.05 19.69
C ARG A 96 9.10 1.40 19.12
N LEU A 97 8.75 1.67 17.87
CA LEU A 97 7.49 1.26 17.21
C LEU A 97 7.44 -0.18 16.68
N ARG A 98 8.50 -0.98 16.84
CA ARG A 98 8.72 -2.24 16.07
C ARG A 98 7.74 -3.39 16.36
N ARG A 99 7.33 -3.60 17.61
CA ARG A 99 6.39 -4.68 17.98
C ARG A 99 4.94 -4.21 17.97
N GLU A 100 4.76 -2.94 18.30
CA GLU A 100 3.43 -2.33 18.36
C GLU A 100 2.82 -2.27 16.95
N VAL A 101 3.60 -1.88 15.94
CA VAL A 101 3.08 -1.78 14.56
C VAL A 101 2.68 -3.14 13.97
N VAL A 102 3.42 -4.21 14.28
CA VAL A 102 3.04 -5.57 13.85
C VAL A 102 1.77 -6.01 14.55
N GLY A 103 1.66 -5.77 15.86
CA GLY A 103 0.43 -6.03 16.61
C GLY A 103 -0.77 -5.28 16.04
N GLN A 104 -0.61 -3.97 15.75
CA GLN A 104 -1.65 -3.14 15.15
C GLN A 104 -2.07 -3.66 13.77
N MET A 105 -1.14 -4.00 12.89
CA MET A 105 -1.50 -4.54 11.57
C MET A 105 -2.21 -5.90 11.66
N LEU A 106 -1.79 -6.76 12.60
CA LEU A 106 -2.50 -8.01 12.89
C LEU A 106 -3.88 -7.74 13.48
N ASP A 107 -4.03 -6.73 14.32
CA ASP A 107 -5.33 -6.31 14.84
C ASP A 107 -6.24 -5.79 13.71
N TYR A 108 -5.71 -5.07 12.72
CA TYR A 108 -6.48 -4.65 11.53
C TYR A 108 -6.95 -5.87 10.74
N ALA A 109 -6.04 -6.80 10.48
CA ALA A 109 -6.33 -8.01 9.72
C ALA A 109 -7.37 -8.90 10.42
N ALA A 110 -7.24 -9.07 11.74
CA ALA A 110 -8.07 -9.96 12.53
C ALA A 110 -9.42 -9.33 12.89
N ASN A 111 -9.45 -8.03 13.20
CA ASN A 111 -10.60 -7.38 13.84
C ASN A 111 -11.24 -6.27 13.00
N GLY A 112 -10.60 -5.79 11.93
CA GLY A 112 -11.05 -4.58 11.23
C GLY A 112 -11.60 -4.83 9.84
N VAL A 113 -10.86 -5.61 9.03
CA VAL A 113 -11.16 -5.81 7.61
C VAL A 113 -12.48 -6.55 7.38
N VAL A 114 -12.81 -7.53 8.23
CA VAL A 114 -14.07 -8.30 8.13
C VAL A 114 -15.30 -7.40 8.23
N TYR A 115 -15.20 -6.31 8.99
CA TYR A 115 -16.29 -5.35 9.20
C TYR A 115 -16.23 -4.15 8.25
N TRP A 116 -15.31 -4.14 7.29
CA TRP A 116 -15.17 -3.04 6.36
C TRP A 116 -16.10 -3.25 5.16
N PRO A 117 -17.22 -2.51 5.04
CA PRO A 117 -18.12 -2.68 3.90
C PRO A 117 -17.40 -2.22 2.64
N VAL A 118 -17.49 -2.99 1.56
CA VAL A 118 -16.90 -2.61 0.27
C VAL A 118 -17.48 -1.27 -0.21
N GLU A 119 -18.73 -0.99 0.14
CA GLU A 119 -19.42 0.24 -0.18
C GLU A 119 -18.74 1.46 0.48
N LYS A 120 -18.15 1.30 1.67
CA LYS A 120 -17.33 2.34 2.33
C LYS A 120 -16.02 2.56 1.56
N ILE A 121 -15.40 1.50 1.04
CA ILE A 121 -14.16 1.59 0.25
C ILE A 121 -14.43 2.30 -1.09
N ILE A 122 -15.52 1.94 -1.78
CA ILE A 122 -15.96 2.60 -3.02
C ILE A 122 -16.16 4.09 -2.78
N ALA A 123 -16.94 4.47 -1.77
CA ALA A 123 -17.19 5.87 -1.43
C ALA A 123 -15.90 6.64 -1.07
N GLN A 124 -14.94 5.98 -0.40
CA GLN A 124 -13.64 6.58 -0.10
C GLN A 124 -12.79 6.79 -1.35
N PHE A 125 -12.79 5.83 -2.28
CA PHE A 125 -12.11 5.95 -3.57
C PHE A 125 -12.70 7.09 -4.41
N GLU A 126 -14.03 7.15 -4.53
CA GLU A 126 -14.74 8.21 -5.26
C GLU A 126 -14.42 9.59 -4.68
N ALA A 127 -14.46 9.73 -3.35
CA ALA A 127 -14.11 10.98 -2.67
C ALA A 127 -12.64 11.39 -2.91
N THR A 128 -11.71 10.43 -2.89
CA THR A 128 -10.29 10.70 -3.20
C THR A 128 -10.13 11.17 -4.65
N CYS A 129 -10.78 10.54 -5.62
CA CYS A 129 -10.74 10.94 -7.02
C CYS A 129 -11.29 12.37 -7.20
N GLN A 130 -12.44 12.65 -6.59
CA GLN A 130 -13.07 13.97 -6.65
C GLN A 130 -12.19 15.07 -6.06
N LEU A 131 -11.54 14.82 -4.92
CA LEU A 131 -10.60 15.75 -4.29
C LEU A 131 -9.37 16.03 -5.18
N GLN A 132 -8.97 15.05 -6.00
CA GLN A 132 -7.88 15.19 -6.97
C GLN A 132 -8.34 15.77 -8.32
N GLY A 133 -9.62 16.11 -8.46
CA GLY A 133 -10.19 16.66 -9.70
C GLY A 133 -10.37 15.63 -10.82
N GLY A 134 -10.35 14.34 -10.50
CA GLY A 134 -10.52 13.23 -11.45
C GLY A 134 -11.89 12.57 -11.35
N ASP A 135 -12.27 11.86 -12.42
CA ASP A 135 -13.45 11.02 -12.46
C ASP A 135 -13.10 9.58 -12.05
N SER A 136 -13.83 9.04 -11.07
CA SER A 136 -13.53 7.72 -10.51
C SER A 136 -13.78 6.57 -11.49
N GLU A 137 -14.77 6.69 -12.38
CA GLU A 137 -15.04 5.66 -13.39
C GLU A 137 -13.93 5.64 -14.44
N GLN A 138 -13.44 6.81 -14.86
CA GLN A 138 -12.32 6.93 -15.79
C GLN A 138 -11.02 6.39 -15.19
N ILE A 139 -10.68 6.81 -13.96
CA ILE A 139 -9.46 6.33 -13.28
C ILE A 139 -9.50 4.81 -13.11
N LEU A 140 -10.65 4.26 -12.74
CA LEU A 140 -10.81 2.81 -12.60
C LEU A 140 -10.71 2.08 -13.95
N ALA A 141 -11.27 2.65 -15.03
CA ALA A 141 -11.14 2.10 -16.38
C ALA A 141 -9.69 2.12 -16.87
N GLU A 142 -8.95 3.19 -16.61
CA GLU A 142 -7.52 3.29 -16.94
C GLU A 142 -6.69 2.27 -16.17
N PHE A 143 -7.03 2.05 -14.89
CA PHE A 143 -6.37 1.06 -14.03
C PHE A 143 -6.62 -0.40 -14.47
N LEU A 144 -7.87 -0.76 -14.77
CA LEU A 144 -8.24 -2.13 -15.13
C LEU A 144 -8.03 -2.47 -16.61
N GLY A 145 -7.95 -1.44 -17.47
CA GLY A 145 -8.04 -1.56 -18.91
C GLY A 145 -9.47 -1.36 -19.43
N ALA A 146 -9.59 -0.82 -20.65
CA ALA A 146 -10.86 -0.34 -21.22
C ALA A 146 -11.97 -1.40 -21.34
N ASP A 147 -11.62 -2.68 -21.44
CA ASP A 147 -12.57 -3.79 -21.60
C ASP A 147 -12.97 -4.46 -20.26
N ALA A 148 -12.43 -3.98 -19.13
CA ALA A 148 -12.67 -4.60 -17.83
C ALA A 148 -14.04 -4.21 -17.24
N ASP A 149 -14.72 -5.18 -16.64
CA ASP A 149 -15.97 -4.94 -15.91
C ASP A 149 -15.68 -4.39 -14.51
N GLN A 150 -15.92 -3.10 -14.33
CA GLN A 150 -15.76 -2.41 -13.05
C GLN A 150 -16.65 -2.99 -11.93
N LYS A 151 -17.87 -3.44 -12.27
CA LYS A 151 -18.77 -4.07 -11.28
C LYS A 151 -18.19 -5.40 -10.83
N GLN A 152 -17.67 -6.19 -11.76
CA GLN A 152 -17.00 -7.45 -11.43
C GLN A 152 -15.78 -7.21 -10.54
N PHE A 153 -14.99 -6.17 -10.81
CA PHE A 153 -13.87 -5.78 -9.95
C PHE A 153 -14.31 -5.51 -8.51
N TRP A 154 -15.34 -4.67 -8.30
CA TRP A 154 -15.84 -4.38 -6.95
C TRP A 154 -16.43 -5.60 -6.25
N GLN A 155 -17.07 -6.51 -6.99
CA GLN A 155 -17.49 -7.81 -6.43
C GLN A 155 -16.29 -8.64 -5.99
N GLN A 156 -15.20 -8.66 -6.76
CA GLN A 156 -13.97 -9.36 -6.39
C GLN A 156 -13.34 -8.76 -5.13
N VAL A 157 -13.32 -7.43 -5.00
CA VAL A 157 -12.86 -6.73 -3.79
C VAL A 157 -13.69 -7.16 -2.58
N LYS A 158 -15.02 -7.20 -2.72
CA LYS A 158 -15.94 -7.67 -1.66
C LYS A 158 -15.64 -9.11 -1.26
N THR A 159 -15.48 -10.00 -2.23
CA THR A 159 -15.15 -11.41 -1.98
C THR A 159 -13.80 -11.55 -1.25
N ASN A 160 -12.79 -10.80 -1.66
CA ASN A 160 -11.47 -10.83 -1.02
C ASN A 160 -11.54 -10.34 0.44
N LEU A 161 -12.27 -9.25 0.71
CA LEU A 161 -12.48 -8.74 2.07
C LEU A 161 -13.17 -9.77 2.97
N LEU A 162 -14.28 -10.36 2.51
CA LEU A 162 -15.04 -11.36 3.26
C LEU A 162 -14.21 -12.63 3.52
N ALA A 163 -13.32 -12.99 2.59
CA ALA A 163 -12.39 -14.10 2.75
C ALA A 163 -11.16 -13.77 3.63
N GLY A 164 -11.04 -12.52 4.13
CA GLY A 164 -9.85 -12.06 4.84
C GLY A 164 -8.60 -12.01 3.96
N LYS A 165 -8.76 -12.05 2.63
CA LYS A 165 -7.67 -12.01 1.66
C LYS A 165 -7.20 -10.57 1.49
N ILE A 166 -6.30 -10.17 2.37
CA ILE A 166 -5.65 -8.86 2.36
C ILE A 166 -4.14 -9.00 2.30
N ARG A 167 -3.50 -7.88 1.95
CA ARG A 167 -2.06 -7.70 2.00
C ARG A 167 -1.73 -6.61 3.00
N LEU A 168 -0.69 -6.85 3.77
CA LEU A 168 -0.17 -5.91 4.75
C LEU A 168 1.24 -5.55 4.32
N VAL A 169 1.56 -4.27 4.18
CA VAL A 169 2.86 -3.81 3.68
C VAL A 169 3.44 -2.78 4.64
N PHE A 170 4.65 -3.05 5.12
CA PHE A 170 5.47 -2.06 5.81
C PHE A 170 6.39 -1.36 4.83
N VAL A 171 6.35 -0.04 4.79
CA VAL A 171 7.23 0.78 3.96
C VAL A 171 8.13 1.64 4.83
N ALA A 172 9.44 1.58 4.57
CA ALA A 172 10.42 2.45 5.20
C ALA A 172 11.56 2.80 4.25
N ASP A 173 12.34 3.82 4.59
CA ASP A 173 13.65 4.08 3.98
C ASP A 173 14.63 2.92 4.22
N LYS A 174 14.59 2.36 5.43
CA LYS A 174 15.32 1.15 5.80
C LYS A 174 14.56 0.32 6.83
N ILE A 175 14.15 -0.88 6.43
CA ILE A 175 13.49 -1.86 7.27
C ILE A 175 14.53 -2.53 8.19
N PRO A 176 14.31 -2.53 9.52
CA PRO A 176 15.15 -3.27 10.46
C PRO A 176 15.12 -4.78 10.21
N THR A 177 16.27 -5.45 10.31
CA THR A 177 16.39 -6.90 10.06
C THR A 177 15.48 -7.72 10.99
N GLU A 178 15.22 -7.25 12.21
CA GLU A 178 14.32 -7.92 13.14
C GLU A 178 12.87 -7.89 12.67
N LEU A 179 12.40 -6.75 12.15
CA LEU A 179 11.04 -6.63 11.60
C LEU A 179 10.90 -7.53 10.38
N GLN A 180 11.90 -7.51 9.49
CA GLN A 180 11.95 -8.41 8.34
C GLN A 180 11.84 -9.88 8.77
N ARG A 181 12.58 -10.31 9.79
CA ARG A 181 12.52 -11.70 10.31
C ARG A 181 11.15 -12.06 10.88
N VAL A 182 10.48 -11.13 11.57
CA VAL A 182 9.12 -11.34 12.08
C VAL A 182 8.15 -11.55 10.92
N VAL A 183 8.22 -10.70 9.90
CA VAL A 183 7.38 -10.82 8.69
C VAL A 183 7.65 -12.14 7.95
N GLU A 184 8.92 -12.48 7.73
CA GLU A 184 9.31 -13.74 7.10
C GLU A 184 8.83 -14.96 7.90
N PHE A 185 8.85 -14.89 9.23
CA PHE A 185 8.33 -15.95 10.09
C PHE A 185 6.82 -16.09 9.97
N LEU A 186 6.07 -14.97 10.00
CA LEU A 186 4.60 -14.97 9.86
C LEU A 186 4.15 -15.51 8.49
N ASN A 187 4.84 -15.14 7.42
CA ASN A 187 4.57 -15.66 6.08
C ASN A 187 4.78 -17.18 5.97
N LYS A 188 5.76 -17.73 6.70
CA LYS A 188 6.04 -19.17 6.69
C LYS A 188 5.00 -20.01 7.42
N GLN A 189 4.35 -19.45 8.44
CA GLN A 189 3.54 -20.23 9.38
C GLN A 189 2.03 -20.12 9.16
N ALA A 190 1.49 -18.99 8.69
CA ALA A 190 0.02 -18.83 8.65
C ALA A 190 -0.57 -17.71 7.75
N LEU A 191 0.20 -16.75 7.23
CA LEU A 191 -0.36 -15.56 6.53
C LEU A 191 0.42 -15.23 5.24
N PRO A 192 0.05 -15.72 4.06
CA PRO A 192 0.89 -15.61 2.84
C PRO A 192 1.01 -14.21 2.20
N ASN A 193 0.71 -13.09 2.89
CA ASN A 193 0.62 -11.76 2.28
C ASN A 193 1.16 -10.60 3.14
N LEU A 194 2.08 -10.82 4.08
CA LEU A 194 2.74 -9.73 4.82
C LEU A 194 4.07 -9.38 4.14
N LEU A 195 4.31 -8.11 3.83
CA LEU A 195 5.51 -7.69 3.08
C LEU A 195 6.23 -6.53 3.76
N CYS A 196 7.55 -6.51 3.66
CA CYS A 196 8.39 -5.37 4.01
C CYS A 196 9.02 -4.79 2.75
N LYS A 197 8.99 -3.46 2.61
CA LYS A 197 9.52 -2.76 1.46
C LYS A 197 10.42 -1.61 1.87
N ASN A 198 11.64 -1.62 1.33
CA ASN A 198 12.51 -0.45 1.34
C ASN A 198 12.18 0.43 0.13
N VAL A 199 11.94 1.71 0.36
CA VAL A 199 11.80 2.72 -0.70
C VAL A 199 12.97 3.69 -0.57
N LYS A 200 13.66 3.96 -1.68
CA LYS A 200 14.84 4.82 -1.73
C LYS A 200 14.55 6.05 -2.57
N ASN A 201 15.00 7.21 -2.10
CA ASN A 201 15.00 8.45 -2.89
C ASN A 201 16.33 8.55 -3.64
N GLY A 202 16.30 8.84 -4.95
CA GLY A 202 17.50 8.95 -5.79
C GLY A 202 17.60 10.28 -6.50
#